data_AF-A0A6P0Y2V1-F1
#
_entry.id   AF-A0A6P0Y2V1-F1
#
_cell.length_a   1.000
_cell.length_b   1.000
_cell.length_c   1.000
_cell.angle_alpha   90.00
_cell.angle_beta   90.00
_cell.angle_gamma   90.00
#
_symmetry.space_group_name_H-M   'P 1'
#
loop_
_entity.id
_entity.type
_entity.pdbx_description
1 polymer ?
#
loop_
_entity_poly.entity_id
_entity_poly.type
_entity_poly.pdbx_seq_one_letter_code
_entity_poly.pdbx_strand_id
1 'polypeptide(L)' 'MNKFNVTSWNNNSAKVITKNKSESIMWDGLKQAIALSSGFQRWQLERKINEGQPQNISLDRQVSTYLRETLETLAY' A
#
# COMPACT_ATOMS: atom_id res chain seq x y z
N MET A 1 -8.02 12.02 -54.38
CA MET A 1 -8.88 11.95 -53.18
C MET A 1 -8.48 10.73 -52.37
N ASN A 2 -8.14 10.89 -51.08
CA ASN A 2 -8.31 9.86 -50.05
C ASN A 2 -8.25 10.55 -48.69
N LYS A 3 -9.40 10.57 -47.99
CA LYS A 3 -9.58 11.18 -46.68
C LYS A 3 -8.98 10.23 -45.64
N PHE A 4 -7.83 10.59 -45.08
CA PHE A 4 -7.26 9.88 -43.94
C PHE A 4 -8.20 10.08 -42.74
N ASN A 5 -8.83 8.98 -42.33
CA ASN A 5 -9.83 8.94 -41.29
C ASN A 5 -9.19 9.22 -39.92
N VAL A 6 -9.80 10.15 -39.18
CA VAL A 6 -9.40 10.59 -37.85
C VAL A 6 -9.42 9.40 -36.90
N THR A 7 -8.26 9.04 -36.34
CA THR A 7 -8.20 8.08 -35.25
C THR A 7 -8.74 8.74 -33.99
N SER A 8 -9.97 8.39 -33.61
CA SER A 8 -10.54 8.68 -32.30
C SER A 8 -9.79 7.82 -31.27
N TRP A 9 -8.79 8.39 -30.61
CA TRP A 9 -8.13 7.74 -29.47
C TRP A 9 -9.02 7.91 -28.24
N ASN A 10 -9.49 6.78 -27.74
CA ASN A 10 -10.31 6.65 -26.56
C ASN A 10 -9.61 7.25 -25.32
N ASN A 11 -10.12 8.35 -24.78
CA ASN A 11 -9.59 9.07 -23.62
C ASN A 11 -9.66 8.29 -22.28
N ASN A 12 -10.18 7.07 -22.27
CA ASN A 12 -10.34 6.27 -21.05
C ASN A 12 -9.03 5.66 -20.53
N SER A 13 -8.03 5.41 -21.37
CA SER A 13 -6.78 4.79 -20.93
C SER A 13 -5.93 5.71 -20.04
N ALA A 14 -5.91 7.02 -20.33
CA ALA A 14 -5.16 8.00 -19.52
C ALA A 14 -5.79 8.17 -18.11
N LYS A 15 -7.11 8.05 -17.98
CA LYS A 15 -7.84 8.24 -16.72
C LYS A 15 -7.70 7.06 -15.76
N VAL A 16 -7.56 5.84 -16.27
CA VAL A 16 -7.36 4.63 -15.44
C VAL A 16 -5.92 4.56 -14.92
N ILE A 17 -4.93 4.94 -15.75
CA ILE A 17 -3.51 4.93 -15.37
C ILE A 17 -3.20 5.97 -14.28
N THR A 18 -3.81 7.16 -14.34
CA THR A 18 -3.61 8.21 -13.33
C THR A 18 -4.21 7.86 -11.97
N LYS A 19 -5.41 7.26 -11.94
CA LYS A 19 -6.07 6.81 -10.70
C LYS A 19 -5.26 5.74 -9.97
N ASN A 20 -4.78 4.73 -10.70
CA ASN A 20 -4.00 3.65 -10.10
C ASN A 20 -2.66 4.16 -9.52
N LYS A 21 -2.02 5.11 -10.21
CA LYS A 21 -0.77 5.73 -9.72
C LYS A 21 -1.00 6.59 -8.47
N SER A 22 -2.08 7.36 -8.41
CA SER A 22 -2.39 8.17 -7.22
C SER A 22 -2.73 7.30 -6.00
N GLU A 23 -3.49 6.22 -6.19
CA GLU A 23 -3.82 5.27 -5.12
C GLU A 23 -2.57 4.57 -4.60
N SER A 24 -1.64 4.19 -5.49
CA SER A 24 -0.34 3.62 -5.08
C SER A 24 0.49 4.62 -4.26
N ILE A 25 0.60 5.88 -4.70
CA ILE A 25 1.36 6.91 -3.97
C ILE A 25 0.73 7.17 -2.59
N MET A 26 -0.60 7.21 -2.52
CA MET A 26 -1.32 7.38 -1.26
C MET A 26 -1.08 6.18 -0.32
N TRP A 27 -1.10 4.96 -0.85
CA TRP A 27 -0.82 3.75 -0.09
C TRP A 27 0.62 3.72 0.44
N ASP A 28 1.60 4.10 -0.38
CA ASP A 28 2.99 4.21 0.06
C ASP A 28 3.19 5.25 1.16
N GLY A 29 2.53 6.42 1.04
CA GLY A 29 2.54 7.44 2.09
C GLY A 29 1.92 6.95 3.40
N LEU A 30 0.80 6.22 3.33
CA LEU A 30 0.15 5.64 4.51
C LEU A 30 1.04 4.60 5.19
N LYS A 31 1.64 3.69 4.42
CA LYS A 31 2.58 2.69 4.94
C LYS A 31 3.73 3.35 5.67
N GLN A 32 4.31 4.41 5.10
CA GLN A 32 5.40 5.15 5.74
C GLN A 32 4.96 5.83 7.03
N ALA A 33 3.79 6.48 7.04
CA ALA A 33 3.26 7.12 8.24
C ALA A 33 3.04 6.10 9.38
N ILE A 34 2.51 4.92 9.05
CA ILE A 34 2.35 3.81 10.01
C ILE A 34 3.72 3.31 10.47
N ALA A 35 4.67 3.12 9.54
CA ALA A 35 6.02 2.64 9.86
C ALA A 35 6.77 3.57 10.83
N LEU A 36 6.52 4.88 10.73
CA LEU A 36 7.09 5.90 11.61
C LEU A 36 6.32 6.07 12.92
N SER A 37 5.16 5.44 13.07
CA SER A 37 4.37 5.53 14.30
C SER A 37 5.00 4.72 15.43
N SER A 38 4.94 5.26 16.65
CA SER A 38 5.50 4.61 17.84
C SER A 38 4.81 3.28 18.17
N GLY A 39 3.52 3.13 17.80
CA GLY A 39 2.78 1.88 17.99
C GLY A 39 3.32 0.76 17.12
N PHE A 40 3.55 1.04 15.84
CA PHE A 40 4.10 0.06 14.89
C PHE A 40 5.53 -0.34 15.24
N GLN A 41 6.39 0.63 15.61
CA GLN A 41 7.78 0.35 15.97
C GLN A 41 7.91 -0.58 17.18
N ARG A 42 7.07 -0.38 18.21
CA ARG A 42 7.02 -1.24 19.40
C ARG A 42 6.55 -2.64 19.04
N TRP A 43 5.44 -2.74 18.30
CA TRP A 43 4.91 -4.01 17.81
C TRP A 43 5.96 -4.80 16.99
N GLN A 44 6.71 -4.11 16.13
CA GLN A 44 7.77 -4.73 15.33
C GLN A 44 8.92 -5.26 16.20
N LEU A 45 9.29 -4.55 17.28
CA LEU A 45 10.32 -5.00 18.22
C LEU A 45 9.86 -6.23 18.99
N GLU A 46 8.63 -6.22 19.50
CA GLU A 46 8.03 -7.35 20.22
C GLU A 46 7.99 -8.61 19.34
N ARG A 47 7.64 -8.47 18.06
CA ARG A 47 7.67 -9.56 17.08
C ARG A 47 9.06 -10.12 16.84
N LYS A 48 10.07 -9.25 16.69
CA LYS A 48 11.47 -9.66 16.51
C LYS A 48 11.99 -10.46 17.70
N ILE A 49 11.57 -10.10 18.91
CA ILE A 49 12.00 -10.75 20.15
C ILE A 49 11.24 -12.07 20.37
N ASN A 50 9.92 -12.08 20.21
CA ASN A 50 9.07 -13.21 20.58
C ASN A 50 9.00 -14.31 19.51
N GLU A 51 8.98 -13.95 18.23
CA GLU A 51 8.67 -14.91 17.16
C GLU A 51 9.89 -15.34 16.34
N GLY A 52 11.07 -14.76 16.60
CA GLY A 52 12.29 -15.05 15.82
C GLY A 52 12.11 -14.86 14.31
N GLN A 53 11.13 -14.03 13.89
CA GLN A 53 10.70 -13.93 12.50
C GLN A 53 11.88 -13.50 11.61
N PRO A 54 11.97 -14.04 10.39
CA PRO A 54 13.02 -13.68 9.45
C PRO A 54 12.98 -12.17 9.22
N GLN A 55 14.14 -11.52 9.34
CA GLN A 55 14.34 -10.07 9.15
C GLN A 55 13.97 -9.57 7.73
N ASN A 56 13.44 -10.44 6.86
CA ASN A 56 13.21 -10.21 5.43
C ASN A 56 11.72 -10.22 5.06
N ILE A 57 10.86 -9.75 5.97
CA ILE A 57 9.46 -9.47 5.65
C ILE A 57 9.35 -8.05 5.08
N SER A 58 8.68 -7.89 3.93
CA SER A 58 8.48 -6.57 3.34
C SER A 58 7.66 -5.66 4.25
N LEU A 59 7.87 -4.34 4.11
CA LEU A 59 7.12 -3.35 4.87
C LEU A 59 5.61 -3.49 4.66
N ASP A 60 5.17 -3.75 3.43
CA ASP A 60 3.77 -4.02 3.12
C ASP A 60 3.18 -5.16 3.96
N ARG A 61 3.92 -6.26 4.11
CA ARG A 61 3.45 -7.42 4.90
C ARG A 61 3.40 -7.08 6.39
N GLN A 62 4.42 -6.39 6.90
CA GLN A 62 4.45 -5.95 8.30
C GLN A 62 3.29 -4.99 8.62
N VAL A 63 3.06 -3.98 7.76
CA VAL A 63 1.94 -3.03 7.92
C VAL A 63 0.60 -3.75 7.84
N SER A 64 0.43 -4.68 6.90
CA SER A 64 -0.80 -5.45 6.77
C SER A 64 -1.10 -6.30 8.01
N THR A 65 -0.10 -6.97 8.57
CA THR A 65 -0.26 -7.76 9.79
C THR A 65 -0.57 -6.87 10.99
N TYR A 66 0.15 -5.75 11.17
CA TYR A 66 -0.11 -4.81 12.25
C TYR A 66 -1.54 -4.25 12.21
N LEU A 67 -2.00 -3.82 11.04
CA LEU A 67 -3.36 -3.31 10.86
C LEU A 67 -4.40 -4.39 11.16
N ARG A 68 -4.19 -5.62 10.67
CA ARG A 68 -5.08 -6.74 10.94
C ARG A 68 -5.24 -6.99 12.44
N GLU A 69 -4.13 -7.09 13.17
CA GLU A 69 -4.18 -7.35 14.62
C GLU A 69 -4.77 -6.19 15.41
N THR A 70 -4.46 -4.96 15.00
CA THR A 70 -5.03 -3.76 15.63
C THR A 70 -6.55 -3.73 15.43
N LEU A 71 -7.02 -4.08 14.23
CA LEU A 71 -8.46 -4.16 13.92
C LEU A 71 -9.14 -5.33 14.64
N GLU A 72 -8.50 -6.49 14.74
CA GLU A 72 -9.00 -7.64 15.50
C GLU A 72 -9.14 -7.30 17.00
N THR A 73 -8.24 -6.49 17.55
CA THR A 73 -8.29 -6.02 18.95
C THR A 73 -9.42 -5.01 19.19
N LEU A 74 -9.80 -4.22 18.19
CA LEU A 74 -10.87 -3.21 18.27
C LEU A 74 -12.27 -3.77 17.91
N ALA A 75 -12.34 -4.96 17.32
CA ALA A 75 -13.59 -5.61 16.92
C ALA A 75 -14.25 -6.44 18.04
N TYR A 76 -13.71 -6.36 19.26
CA TYR A 76 -14.20 -7.02 20.47
C TYR A 76 -14.88 -6.00 21.39
#